data_AF-A0A1T4JU07-F1
#
_entry.id   AF-A0A1T4JU07-F1
#
_cell.length_a   1.000
_cell.length_b   1.000
_cell.length_c   1.000
_cell.angle_alpha   90.00
_cell.angle_beta   90.00
_cell.angle_gamma   90.00
#
_symmetry.space_group_name_H-M   'P 1'
#
loop_
_entity.id
_entity.type
_entity.pdbx_description
1 polymer ?
#
loop_
_entity_poly.entity_id
_entity_poly.type
_entity_poly.pdbx_seq_one_letter_code
_entity_poly.pdbx_strand_id
1 'polypeptide(L)'
;MTKSKKGFNTGLYGIIAGVLVAAILVGMTVFAFTTRYNAFSPEKVAQSYADTIVQTGDGYNALKVSLVSKNQKFGNFVINAYMAPYINDNSGKKKGEKKIEQNKEIGTGSKKEAKLLDTVYNTMYDYYDELIKTVGLQNYDEFYSLYFAKLKEVRVAVLQDDYMDTDFMFSVFESNVQTYANKLTGTKKVLAADKKTVIQKASTGAYQELYGKKYKLTTTVTDTKELSADEVEAYVKGYKNRVVPIIQKSETVADTLDDKKSEAMKSAFENLNVADSIEAVDECTVEVTNQNGDVVANTKVYVVRIGNSWYVDNSNTDTAPLYITII
;
A
#
# COMPACT_ATOMS: atom_id res chain seq x y z
N MET A 1 -33.20 12.30 13.73
CA MET A 1 -32.87 10.86 13.86
C MET A 1 -31.88 10.47 12.77
N THR A 2 -30.61 10.45 13.12
CA THR A 2 -29.48 10.00 12.31
C THR A 2 -29.62 8.50 12.10
N LYS A 3 -30.06 8.05 10.92
CA LYS A 3 -29.88 6.65 10.52
C LYS A 3 -28.36 6.44 10.45
N SER A 4 -27.83 5.60 11.33
CA SER A 4 -26.42 5.22 11.27
C SER A 4 -26.14 4.69 9.85
N LYS A 5 -24.95 5.00 9.32
CA LYS A 5 -24.43 4.24 8.17
C LYS A 5 -24.56 2.75 8.54
N LYS A 6 -25.00 1.91 7.60
CA LYS A 6 -24.88 0.45 7.77
C LYS A 6 -23.39 0.15 7.71
N GLY A 7 -22.70 0.38 8.82
CA GLY A 7 -21.29 0.04 8.95
C GLY A 7 -21.15 -1.45 8.72
N PHE A 8 -20.08 -1.82 8.03
CA PHE A 8 -19.58 -3.18 7.93
C PHE A 8 -19.75 -3.86 9.29
N ASN A 9 -20.56 -4.91 9.38
CA ASN A 9 -20.74 -5.60 10.65
C ASN A 9 -19.48 -6.44 10.90
N THR A 10 -18.54 -5.83 11.61
CA THR A 10 -17.27 -6.39 12.08
C THR A 10 -17.44 -7.65 12.95
N GLY A 11 -18.66 -8.10 13.23
CA GLY A 11 -18.93 -9.25 14.10
C GLY A 11 -18.37 -10.60 13.64
N LEU A 12 -18.10 -10.82 12.35
CA LEU A 12 -17.53 -12.08 11.85
C LEU A 12 -16.19 -11.89 11.11
N TYR A 13 -16.10 -10.88 10.23
CA TYR A 13 -14.85 -10.47 9.58
C TYR A 13 -13.92 -9.65 10.50
N GLY A 14 -14.47 -9.03 11.53
CA GLY A 14 -13.70 -8.31 12.56
C GLY A 14 -13.20 -9.16 13.72
N ILE A 15 -13.47 -10.47 13.75
CA ILE A 15 -12.73 -11.38 14.64
C ILE A 15 -11.37 -11.72 14.00
N ILE A 16 -11.32 -11.89 12.68
CA ILE A 16 -10.08 -12.05 11.91
C ILE A 16 -9.33 -10.71 11.85
N ALA A 17 -10.01 -9.60 11.55
CA ALA A 17 -9.38 -8.27 11.56
C ALA A 17 -9.06 -7.76 12.98
N GLY A 18 -9.88 -8.01 14.00
CA GLY A 18 -9.70 -7.43 15.35
C GLY A 18 -8.55 -8.02 16.16
N VAL A 19 -8.24 -9.30 15.98
CA VAL A 19 -7.06 -9.93 16.62
C VAL A 19 -5.77 -9.56 15.88
N LEU A 20 -5.83 -9.39 14.54
CA LEU A 20 -4.74 -8.80 13.77
C LEU A 20 -4.51 -7.33 14.17
N VAL A 21 -5.56 -6.52 14.32
CA VAL A 21 -5.49 -5.08 14.61
C VAL A 21 -4.78 -4.77 15.93
N ALA A 22 -4.91 -5.56 16.98
CA ALA A 22 -4.22 -5.30 18.25
C ALA A 22 -2.70 -5.57 18.17
N ALA A 23 -2.27 -6.62 17.46
CA ALA A 23 -0.85 -6.89 17.20
C ALA A 23 -0.27 -5.88 16.20
N ILE A 24 -1.05 -5.49 15.19
CA ILE A 24 -0.71 -4.43 14.24
C ILE A 24 -0.62 -3.07 14.97
N LEU A 25 -1.46 -2.75 15.96
CA LEU A 25 -1.41 -1.47 16.69
C LEU A 25 -0.13 -1.32 17.54
N VAL A 26 0.28 -2.37 18.26
CA VAL A 26 1.55 -2.36 19.00
C VAL A 26 2.74 -2.30 18.02
N GLY A 27 2.68 -3.06 16.93
CA GLY A 27 3.66 -2.98 15.84
C GLY A 27 3.72 -1.61 15.17
N MET A 28 2.57 -0.96 14.93
CA MET A 28 2.44 0.37 14.34
C MET A 28 3.01 1.46 15.25
N THR A 29 2.92 1.29 16.58
CA THR A 29 3.49 2.25 17.53
C THR A 29 5.02 2.16 17.55
N VAL A 30 5.56 0.94 17.58
CA VAL A 30 7.01 0.71 17.46
C VAL A 30 7.52 1.16 16.10
N PHE A 31 6.83 0.80 15.01
CA PHE A 31 7.14 1.22 13.65
C PHE A 31 7.13 2.75 13.52
N ALA A 32 6.10 3.45 14.01
CA ALA A 32 6.05 4.91 13.96
C ALA A 32 7.21 5.58 14.73
N PHE A 33 7.64 5.00 15.85
CA PHE A 33 8.81 5.48 16.61
C PHE A 33 10.13 5.18 15.88
N THR A 34 10.32 3.98 15.35
CA THR A 34 11.54 3.61 14.60
C THR A 34 11.66 4.39 13.30
N THR A 35 10.57 4.59 12.56
CA THR A 35 10.57 5.33 11.29
C THR A 35 11.00 6.78 11.51
N ARG A 36 10.58 7.40 12.62
CA ARG A 36 10.97 8.79 12.94
C ARG A 36 12.46 8.94 13.25
N TYR A 37 13.09 7.93 13.85
CA TYR A 37 14.53 7.93 14.08
C TYR A 37 15.33 7.53 12.83
N ASN A 38 14.81 6.57 12.07
CA ASN A 38 15.40 6.12 10.82
C ASN A 38 15.46 7.25 9.79
N ALA A 39 14.46 8.14 9.77
CA ALA A 39 14.41 9.29 8.86
C ALA A 39 15.64 10.22 8.91
N PHE A 40 16.49 10.15 9.94
CA PHE A 40 17.72 10.94 10.03
C PHE A 40 18.95 10.27 9.39
N SER A 41 18.84 9.05 8.87
CA SER A 41 19.94 8.33 8.22
C SER A 41 19.47 7.71 6.89
N PRO A 42 20.19 7.97 5.79
CA PRO A 42 19.85 7.43 4.47
C PRO A 42 19.85 5.90 4.49
N GLU A 43 20.84 5.28 5.14
CA GLU A 43 20.98 3.83 5.23
C GLU A 43 19.84 3.20 6.01
N LYS A 44 19.43 3.80 7.13
CA LYS A 44 18.30 3.28 7.93
C LYS A 44 16.97 3.41 7.19
N VAL A 45 16.77 4.48 6.41
CA VAL A 45 15.58 4.62 5.56
C VAL A 45 15.57 3.56 4.47
N ALA A 46 16.69 3.40 3.75
CA ALA A 46 16.83 2.40 2.70
C ALA A 46 16.65 0.96 3.22
N GLN A 47 17.28 0.64 4.35
CA GLN A 47 17.12 -0.65 5.01
C GLN A 47 15.69 -0.88 5.46
N SER A 48 15.05 0.10 6.12
CA SER A 48 13.67 -0.03 6.60
C SER A 48 12.69 -0.25 5.45
N TYR A 49 12.92 0.41 4.31
CA TYR A 49 12.11 0.22 3.10
C TYR A 49 12.23 -1.20 2.57
N ALA A 50 13.47 -1.66 2.34
CA ALA A 50 13.72 -3.01 1.85
C ALA A 50 13.28 -4.10 2.84
N ASP A 51 13.51 -3.90 4.14
CA ASP A 51 13.16 -4.85 5.20
C ASP A 51 11.66 -5.05 5.29
N THR A 52 10.88 -3.97 5.15
CA THR A 52 9.41 -4.08 5.14
C THR A 52 8.96 -5.01 4.00
N ILE A 53 9.50 -4.83 2.79
CA ILE A 53 9.16 -5.67 1.63
C ILE A 53 9.63 -7.11 1.85
N VAL A 54 10.89 -7.31 2.23
CA VAL A 54 11.51 -8.64 2.33
C VAL A 54 10.94 -9.47 3.48
N GLN A 55 10.76 -8.88 4.65
CA GLN A 55 10.33 -9.62 5.84
C GLN A 55 8.83 -9.91 5.84
N THR A 56 8.03 -8.99 5.29
CA THR A 56 6.58 -9.07 5.40
C THR A 56 5.88 -9.32 4.07
N GLY A 57 6.55 -9.10 2.93
CA GLY A 57 5.91 -9.08 1.62
C GLY A 57 5.02 -7.86 1.37
N ASP A 58 5.05 -6.86 2.26
CA ASP A 58 4.15 -5.70 2.23
C ASP A 58 4.82 -4.48 1.58
N GLY A 59 4.65 -4.37 0.26
CA GLY A 59 5.12 -3.20 -0.48
C GLY A 59 4.36 -1.91 -0.15
N TYR A 60 3.09 -2.01 0.28
CA TYR A 60 2.28 -0.82 0.57
C TYR A 60 2.80 -0.10 1.83
N ASN A 61 3.09 -0.85 2.89
CA ASN A 61 3.64 -0.27 4.12
C ASN A 61 5.07 0.25 3.92
N ALA A 62 5.84 -0.34 3.01
CA ALA A 62 7.16 0.18 2.64
C ALA A 62 7.05 1.59 2.04
N LEU A 63 6.03 1.87 1.22
CA LEU A 63 5.83 3.20 0.62
C LEU A 63 5.51 4.32 1.62
N LYS A 64 5.21 4.00 2.89
CA LYS A 64 5.00 5.02 3.94
C LYS A 64 6.26 5.82 4.30
N VAL A 65 7.44 5.35 3.88
CA VAL A 65 8.71 6.12 4.02
C VAL A 65 9.14 6.82 2.73
N SER A 66 8.28 6.82 1.70
CA SER A 66 8.58 7.45 0.41
C SER A 66 8.41 8.98 0.44
N LEU A 67 8.91 9.64 -0.62
CA LEU A 67 8.77 11.08 -0.85
C LEU A 67 7.31 11.56 -0.84
N VAL A 68 6.36 10.70 -1.24
CA VAL A 68 4.91 10.98 -1.14
C VAL A 68 4.52 11.37 0.29
N SER A 69 5.19 10.79 1.28
CA SER A 69 4.87 11.00 2.70
C SER A 69 5.43 12.29 3.29
N LYS A 70 6.17 13.09 2.51
CA LYS A 70 6.80 14.34 2.97
C LYS A 70 5.79 15.43 3.35
N ASN A 71 4.73 15.58 2.54
CA ASN A 71 3.74 16.65 2.69
C ASN A 71 2.33 16.13 3.01
N GLN A 72 2.15 14.82 3.07
CA GLN A 72 0.86 14.17 3.32
C GLN A 72 1.05 12.76 3.86
N LYS A 73 -0.01 12.14 4.40
CA LYS A 73 0.03 10.71 4.72
C LYS A 73 -0.13 9.89 3.44
N PHE A 74 0.64 8.82 3.28
CA PHE A 74 0.54 7.94 2.10
C PHE A 74 -0.90 7.44 1.85
N GLY A 75 -1.61 7.02 2.89
CA GLY A 75 -3.03 6.61 2.74
C GLY A 75 -3.94 7.74 2.26
N ASN A 76 -3.71 8.98 2.72
CA ASN A 76 -4.48 10.14 2.24
C ASN A 76 -4.16 10.45 0.77
N PHE A 77 -2.90 10.29 0.37
CA PHE A 77 -2.52 10.39 -1.03
C PHE A 77 -3.31 9.38 -1.87
N VAL A 78 -3.32 8.09 -1.51
CA VAL A 78 -4.07 7.07 -2.25
C VAL A 78 -5.58 7.39 -2.31
N ILE A 79 -6.17 7.85 -1.19
CA ILE A 79 -7.59 8.25 -1.17
C ILE A 79 -7.86 9.37 -2.16
N ASN A 80 -7.12 10.47 -2.03
CA ASN A 80 -7.39 11.70 -2.75
C ASN A 80 -6.99 11.58 -4.23
N ALA A 81 -5.90 10.87 -4.52
CA ALA A 81 -5.35 10.72 -5.86
C ALA A 81 -6.05 9.63 -6.68
N TYR A 82 -6.37 8.47 -6.08
CA TYR A 82 -6.77 7.29 -6.86
C TYR A 82 -8.15 6.72 -6.49
N MET A 83 -8.62 6.91 -5.24
CA MET A 83 -9.96 6.47 -4.86
C MET A 83 -11.04 7.52 -5.13
N ALA A 84 -10.69 8.81 -5.05
CA ALA A 84 -11.63 9.93 -5.17
C ALA A 84 -12.57 9.84 -6.39
N PRO A 85 -12.11 9.44 -7.60
CA PRO A 85 -12.98 9.29 -8.76
C PRO A 85 -14.11 8.27 -8.57
N TYR A 86 -13.91 7.28 -7.69
CA TYR A 86 -14.85 6.18 -7.48
C TYR A 86 -15.76 6.40 -6.27
N ILE A 87 -15.40 7.27 -5.31
CA ILE A 87 -16.18 7.48 -4.08
C ILE A 87 -17.55 8.08 -4.40
N ASN A 88 -18.61 7.39 -3.97
CA ASN A 88 -19.99 7.80 -4.17
C ASN A 88 -20.93 7.39 -3.01
N ASP A 89 -20.36 7.25 -1.80
CA ASP A 89 -20.93 6.75 -0.54
C ASP A 89 -22.11 7.52 0.07
N ASN A 90 -22.70 8.44 -0.70
CA ASN A 90 -23.73 9.41 -0.31
C ASN A 90 -23.31 10.38 0.81
N SER A 91 -22.03 10.46 1.17
CA SER A 91 -21.52 11.51 2.06
C SER A 91 -21.75 12.88 1.44
N GLY A 92 -22.25 13.83 2.23
CA GLY A 92 -22.55 15.19 1.78
C GLY A 92 -23.86 15.35 0.99
N LYS A 93 -24.59 14.27 0.66
CA LYS A 93 -25.87 14.39 -0.05
C LYS A 93 -26.96 15.06 0.79
N LYS A 94 -27.68 16.00 0.17
CA LYS A 94 -28.78 16.75 0.80
C LYS A 94 -30.08 15.94 0.81
N LYS A 95 -31.04 16.39 1.65
CA LYS A 95 -32.38 15.81 1.70
C LYS A 95 -33.08 15.99 0.34
N GLY A 96 -33.53 14.90 -0.26
CA GLY A 96 -34.19 14.89 -1.57
C GLY A 96 -33.31 14.42 -2.73
N GLU A 97 -31.99 14.36 -2.56
CA GLU A 97 -31.09 13.83 -3.58
C GLU A 97 -31.15 12.31 -3.67
N LYS A 98 -31.12 11.78 -4.90
CA LYS A 98 -31.09 10.34 -5.16
C LYS A 98 -29.84 9.73 -4.53
N LYS A 99 -30.03 8.81 -3.60
CA LYS A 99 -28.95 8.05 -2.97
C LYS A 99 -28.58 6.85 -3.84
N ILE A 100 -27.29 6.53 -3.85
CA ILE A 100 -26.80 5.27 -4.38
C ILE A 100 -27.11 4.21 -3.35
N GLU A 101 -27.87 3.20 -3.76
CA GLU A 101 -28.23 2.09 -2.90
C GLU A 101 -27.08 1.10 -2.86
N GLN A 102 -26.68 0.71 -1.66
CA GLN A 102 -25.80 -0.43 -1.45
C GLN A 102 -26.64 -1.70 -1.51
N ASN A 103 -26.08 -2.79 -2.05
CA ASN A 103 -26.72 -4.09 -2.08
C ASN A 103 -27.22 -4.46 -0.67
N LYS A 104 -28.49 -4.90 -0.60
CA LYS A 104 -29.21 -5.17 0.65
C LYS A 104 -28.57 -6.26 1.51
N GLU A 105 -27.77 -7.13 0.91
CA GLU A 105 -27.01 -8.18 1.58
C GLU A 105 -25.79 -7.65 2.33
N ILE A 106 -25.24 -6.49 1.93
CA ILE A 106 -24.06 -5.90 2.58
C ILE A 106 -24.44 -5.32 3.96
N GLY A 107 -23.60 -5.60 4.96
CA GLY A 107 -23.80 -5.22 6.35
C GLY A 107 -24.78 -6.10 7.13
N THR A 108 -25.14 -7.28 6.62
CA THR A 108 -26.10 -8.21 7.26
C THR A 108 -25.43 -9.23 8.18
N GLY A 109 -24.13 -9.48 8.02
CA GLY A 109 -23.40 -10.58 8.65
C GLY A 109 -23.79 -11.96 8.12
N SER A 110 -24.49 -12.03 6.98
CA SER A 110 -25.03 -13.29 6.46
C SER A 110 -23.97 -14.12 5.73
N LYS A 111 -24.23 -15.43 5.60
CA LYS A 111 -23.40 -16.32 4.75
C LYS A 111 -23.40 -15.87 3.28
N LYS A 112 -24.48 -15.24 2.84
CA LYS A 112 -24.60 -14.73 1.46
C LYS A 112 -23.72 -13.51 1.26
N GLU A 113 -23.71 -12.58 2.21
CA GLU A 113 -22.76 -11.46 2.23
C GLU A 113 -21.31 -11.97 2.18
N ALA A 114 -20.97 -12.94 3.04
CA ALA A 114 -19.64 -13.51 3.07
C ALA A 114 -19.21 -14.07 1.70
N LYS A 115 -20.07 -14.87 1.06
CA LYS A 115 -19.79 -15.43 -0.28
C LYS A 115 -19.60 -14.34 -1.35
N LEU A 116 -20.40 -13.27 -1.30
CA LEU A 116 -20.30 -12.15 -2.23
C LEU A 116 -18.98 -11.39 -2.05
N LEU A 117 -18.64 -11.07 -0.80
CA LEU A 117 -17.38 -10.40 -0.48
C LEU A 117 -16.18 -11.28 -0.82
N ASP A 118 -16.18 -12.57 -0.46
CA ASP A 118 -15.10 -13.50 -0.82
C ASP A 118 -14.88 -13.54 -2.34
N THR A 119 -15.97 -13.47 -3.13
CA THR A 119 -15.87 -13.42 -4.60
C THR A 119 -15.20 -12.14 -5.08
N VAL A 120 -15.55 -10.97 -4.52
CA VAL A 120 -14.86 -9.71 -4.83
C VAL A 120 -13.38 -9.79 -4.47
N TYR A 121 -13.06 -10.24 -3.26
CA TYR A 121 -11.70 -10.24 -2.71
C TYR A 121 -10.78 -11.18 -3.49
N ASN A 122 -11.27 -12.37 -3.85
CA ASN A 122 -10.51 -13.33 -4.65
C ASN A 122 -10.32 -12.85 -6.09
N THR A 123 -11.36 -12.29 -6.72
CA THR A 123 -11.24 -11.74 -8.09
C THR A 123 -10.23 -10.59 -8.13
N MET A 124 -10.23 -9.73 -7.12
CA MET A 124 -9.26 -8.64 -7.01
C MET A 124 -7.86 -9.13 -6.62
N TYR A 125 -7.75 -10.26 -5.92
CA TYR A 125 -6.45 -10.85 -5.61
C TYR A 125 -5.71 -11.31 -6.86
N ASP A 126 -6.40 -12.01 -7.76
CA ASP A 126 -5.80 -12.49 -9.01
C ASP A 126 -5.25 -11.31 -9.82
N TYR A 127 -6.00 -10.21 -9.88
CA TYR A 127 -5.56 -8.99 -10.55
C TYR A 127 -4.44 -8.26 -9.80
N TYR A 128 -4.48 -8.23 -8.47
CA TYR A 128 -3.40 -7.68 -7.65
C TYR A 128 -2.08 -8.43 -7.89
N ASP A 129 -2.10 -9.77 -7.88
CA ASP A 129 -0.93 -10.61 -8.12
C ASP A 129 -0.35 -10.37 -9.53
N GLU A 130 -1.20 -10.16 -10.53
CA GLU A 130 -0.80 -9.75 -11.87
C GLU A 130 -0.13 -8.38 -11.87
N LEU A 131 -0.76 -7.35 -11.27
CA LEU A 131 -0.20 -6.00 -11.20
C LEU A 131 1.14 -5.95 -10.47
N ILE A 132 1.35 -6.76 -9.42
CA ILE A 132 2.65 -6.81 -8.76
C ILE A 132 3.74 -7.31 -9.72
N LYS A 133 3.42 -8.27 -10.59
CA LYS A 133 4.37 -8.85 -11.56
C LYS A 133 4.61 -7.95 -12.77
N THR A 134 3.58 -7.27 -13.26
CA THR A 134 3.64 -6.53 -14.53
C THR A 134 3.93 -5.04 -14.34
N VAL A 135 3.49 -4.45 -13.22
CA VAL A 135 3.60 -3.01 -12.94
C VAL A 135 4.52 -2.75 -11.74
N GLY A 136 4.31 -3.47 -10.63
CA GLY A 136 5.01 -3.26 -9.37
C GLY A 136 4.48 -2.05 -8.59
N LEU A 137 4.42 -2.15 -7.26
CA LEU A 137 3.87 -1.11 -6.38
C LEU A 137 4.67 0.20 -6.41
N GLN A 138 5.94 0.15 -6.80
CA GLN A 138 6.79 1.33 -6.96
C GLN A 138 6.27 2.27 -8.06
N ASN A 139 5.60 1.73 -9.08
CA ASN A 139 4.92 2.45 -10.14
C ASN A 139 3.49 2.79 -9.70
N TYR A 140 3.37 3.51 -8.57
CA TYR A 140 2.09 3.71 -7.88
C TYR A 140 1.01 4.35 -8.76
N ASP A 141 1.38 5.21 -9.71
CA ASP A 141 0.39 5.89 -10.56
C ASP A 141 -0.40 4.89 -11.41
N GLU A 142 0.32 4.03 -12.12
CA GLU A 142 -0.28 3.00 -12.94
C GLU A 142 -0.94 1.93 -12.08
N PHE A 143 -0.25 1.46 -11.03
CA PHE A 143 -0.76 0.42 -10.15
C PHE A 143 -2.12 0.80 -9.52
N TYR A 144 -2.21 1.94 -8.84
CA TYR A 144 -3.45 2.33 -8.17
C TYR A 144 -4.55 2.73 -9.14
N SER A 145 -4.21 3.37 -10.26
CA SER A 145 -5.19 3.70 -11.31
C SER A 145 -5.86 2.44 -11.84
N LEU A 146 -5.07 1.43 -12.21
CA LEU A 146 -5.56 0.14 -12.72
C LEU A 146 -6.33 -0.62 -11.65
N TYR A 147 -5.81 -0.69 -10.43
CA TYR A 147 -6.41 -1.45 -9.34
C TYR A 147 -7.81 -0.95 -8.96
N PHE A 148 -7.98 0.36 -8.73
CA PHE A 148 -9.28 0.89 -8.30
C PHE A 148 -10.30 0.97 -9.44
N ALA A 149 -9.85 1.17 -10.68
CA ALA A 149 -10.70 1.00 -11.86
C ALA A 149 -11.27 -0.42 -11.91
N LYS A 150 -10.42 -1.44 -11.74
CA LYS A 150 -10.87 -2.83 -11.76
C LYS A 150 -11.81 -3.16 -10.59
N LEU A 151 -11.52 -2.66 -9.40
CA LEU A 151 -12.38 -2.86 -8.23
C LEU A 151 -13.81 -2.33 -8.47
N LYS A 152 -13.93 -1.18 -9.13
CA LYS A 152 -15.24 -0.63 -9.50
C LYS A 152 -16.02 -1.58 -10.41
N GLU A 153 -15.37 -2.16 -11.43
CA GLU A 153 -15.99 -3.15 -12.32
C GLU A 153 -16.44 -4.41 -11.56
N VAL A 154 -15.53 -4.99 -10.76
CA VAL A 154 -15.79 -6.22 -9.99
C VAL A 154 -16.94 -6.00 -9.03
N ARG A 155 -17.01 -4.84 -8.39
CA ARG A 155 -18.12 -4.49 -7.52
C ARG A 155 -19.46 -4.52 -8.26
N VAL A 156 -19.56 -3.85 -9.41
CA VAL A 156 -20.81 -3.81 -10.19
C VAL A 156 -21.20 -5.23 -10.62
N ALA A 157 -20.24 -6.04 -11.07
CA ALA A 157 -20.50 -7.40 -11.51
C ALA A 157 -20.98 -8.33 -10.38
N VAL A 158 -20.36 -8.26 -9.20
CA VAL A 158 -20.62 -9.20 -8.10
C VAL A 158 -21.73 -8.70 -7.17
N LEU A 159 -21.68 -7.43 -6.78
CA LEU A 159 -22.62 -6.84 -5.83
C LEU A 159 -23.81 -6.18 -6.50
N GLN A 160 -23.80 -6.01 -7.84
CA GLN A 160 -24.93 -5.43 -8.58
C GLN A 160 -25.34 -4.05 -8.04
N ASP A 161 -24.36 -3.29 -7.55
CA ASP A 161 -24.55 -1.95 -7.05
C ASP A 161 -23.37 -1.04 -7.41
N ASP A 162 -23.58 0.27 -7.33
CA ASP A 162 -22.57 1.26 -7.66
C ASP A 162 -21.80 1.82 -6.45
N TYR A 163 -22.19 1.44 -5.23
CA TYR A 163 -21.79 2.09 -3.98
C TYR A 163 -20.30 1.90 -3.67
N MET A 164 -19.53 2.96 -3.53
CA MET A 164 -18.09 2.89 -3.26
C MET A 164 -17.74 3.91 -2.19
N ASP A 165 -17.13 3.42 -1.11
CA ASP A 165 -16.55 4.23 -0.04
C ASP A 165 -15.10 3.83 0.21
N THR A 166 -14.38 4.67 0.94
CA THR A 166 -12.95 4.45 1.24
C THR A 166 -12.74 3.18 2.05
N ASP A 167 -13.66 2.87 2.96
CA ASP A 167 -13.54 1.72 3.87
C ASP A 167 -13.60 0.41 3.09
N PHE A 168 -14.55 0.28 2.15
CA PHE A 168 -14.65 -0.85 1.25
C PHE A 168 -13.42 -0.97 0.35
N MET A 169 -13.00 0.15 -0.28
CA MET A 169 -11.87 0.13 -1.20
C MET A 169 -10.57 -0.28 -0.52
N PHE A 170 -10.26 0.28 0.66
CA PHE A 170 -9.11 -0.15 1.44
C PHE A 170 -9.26 -1.56 1.98
N SER A 171 -10.44 -1.96 2.46
CA SER A 171 -10.64 -3.30 2.99
C SER A 171 -10.32 -4.39 1.95
N VAL A 172 -10.69 -4.17 0.68
CA VAL A 172 -10.32 -5.09 -0.40
C VAL A 172 -8.82 -5.00 -0.69
N PHE A 173 -8.27 -3.79 -0.89
CA PHE A 173 -6.85 -3.58 -1.18
C PHE A 173 -5.91 -4.13 -0.11
N GLU A 174 -6.12 -3.78 1.16
CA GLU A 174 -5.31 -4.26 2.28
C GLU A 174 -5.43 -5.78 2.45
N SER A 175 -6.60 -6.36 2.16
CA SER A 175 -6.72 -7.82 2.11
C SER A 175 -5.89 -8.42 1.00
N ASN A 176 -5.80 -7.81 -0.18
CA ASN A 176 -4.98 -8.34 -1.28
C ASN A 176 -3.48 -8.19 -1.00
N VAL A 177 -3.05 -7.08 -0.40
CA VAL A 177 -1.70 -6.89 0.14
C VAL A 177 -1.36 -7.99 1.14
N GLN A 178 -2.24 -8.25 2.11
CA GLN A 178 -2.02 -9.28 3.13
C GLN A 178 -2.01 -10.70 2.55
N THR A 179 -2.88 -11.00 1.58
CA THR A 179 -2.89 -12.31 0.90
C THR A 179 -1.60 -12.52 0.13
N TYR A 180 -1.09 -11.49 -0.56
CA TYR A 180 0.19 -11.55 -1.26
C TYR A 180 1.37 -11.75 -0.28
N ALA A 181 1.41 -10.96 0.79
CA ALA A 181 2.37 -11.12 1.89
C ALA A 181 2.39 -12.55 2.46
N ASN A 182 1.21 -13.12 2.70
CA ASN A 182 1.04 -14.48 3.20
C ASN A 182 1.47 -15.55 2.19
N LYS A 183 1.28 -15.32 0.88
CA LYS A 183 1.78 -16.20 -0.18
C LYS A 183 3.31 -16.28 -0.16
N LEU A 184 3.99 -15.18 0.16
CA LEU A 184 5.46 -15.14 0.25
C LEU A 184 5.98 -15.75 1.56
N THR A 185 5.45 -15.30 2.69
CA THR A 185 6.03 -15.59 4.01
C THR A 185 5.41 -16.83 4.69
N GLY A 186 4.24 -17.26 4.23
CA GLY A 186 3.44 -18.28 4.88
C GLY A 186 2.66 -17.72 6.06
N THR A 187 1.86 -18.56 6.70
CA THR A 187 1.01 -18.13 7.81
C THR A 187 1.18 -19.00 9.04
N LYS A 188 1.02 -18.39 10.22
CA LYS A 188 0.90 -19.11 11.48
C LYS A 188 -0.57 -19.39 11.77
N LYS A 189 -0.82 -20.47 12.52
CA LYS A 189 -2.16 -20.76 13.05
C LYS A 189 -2.53 -19.69 14.07
N VAL A 190 -3.66 -19.01 13.86
CA VAL A 190 -4.21 -18.02 14.80
C VAL A 190 -5.55 -18.53 15.31
N LEU A 191 -5.74 -18.43 16.63
CA LEU A 191 -6.97 -18.79 17.32
C LEU A 191 -7.72 -17.53 17.75
N ALA A 192 -9.05 -17.59 17.75
CA ALA A 192 -9.87 -16.55 18.36
C ALA A 192 -9.65 -16.48 19.88
N ALA A 193 -10.25 -15.46 20.52
CA ALA A 193 -10.17 -15.27 21.98
C ALA A 193 -10.65 -16.49 22.79
N ASP A 194 -11.54 -17.30 22.21
CA ASP A 194 -12.03 -18.55 22.80
C ASP A 194 -10.99 -19.69 22.84
N LYS A 195 -9.81 -19.49 22.22
CA LYS A 195 -8.72 -20.47 22.06
C LYS A 195 -9.13 -21.79 21.39
N LYS A 196 -10.26 -21.81 20.70
CA LYS A 196 -10.82 -23.00 20.04
C LYS A 196 -11.03 -22.76 18.56
N THR A 197 -11.62 -21.63 18.22
CA THR A 197 -11.95 -21.29 16.83
C THR A 197 -10.69 -20.91 16.09
N VAL A 198 -10.37 -21.66 15.03
CA VAL A 198 -9.24 -21.36 14.15
C VAL A 198 -9.65 -20.24 13.20
N ILE A 199 -9.07 -19.06 13.39
CA ILE A 199 -9.33 -17.88 12.56
C ILE A 199 -8.36 -17.78 11.37
N GLN A 200 -7.18 -18.38 11.50
CA GLN A 200 -6.23 -18.53 10.40
C GLN A 200 -5.56 -19.90 10.52
N LYS A 201 -5.57 -20.67 9.43
CA LYS A 201 -4.80 -21.93 9.34
C LYS A 201 -3.35 -21.58 9.03
N ALA A 202 -2.42 -22.41 9.50
CA ALA A 202 -1.03 -22.29 9.05
C ALA A 202 -0.92 -22.72 7.58
N SER A 203 -0.06 -22.02 6.83
CA SER A 203 0.28 -22.31 5.44
C SER A 203 1.78 -22.21 5.26
N THR A 204 2.29 -22.87 4.23
CA THR A 204 3.67 -22.71 3.76
C THR A 204 3.68 -21.63 2.68
N GLY A 205 4.55 -20.63 2.84
CA GLY A 205 4.78 -19.61 1.81
C GLY A 205 6.04 -19.87 1.00
N ALA A 206 6.20 -19.15 -0.11
CA ALA A 206 7.31 -19.32 -1.04
C ALA A 206 8.70 -19.27 -0.39
N TYR A 207 8.93 -18.35 0.56
CA TYR A 207 10.22 -18.25 1.26
C TYR A 207 10.49 -19.47 2.14
N GLN A 208 9.46 -20.09 2.70
CA GLN A 208 9.60 -21.33 3.47
C GLN A 208 9.87 -22.53 2.56
N GLU A 209 9.39 -22.52 1.33
CA GLU A 209 9.71 -23.55 0.34
C GLU A 209 11.16 -23.43 -0.14
N LEU A 210 11.62 -22.20 -0.42
CA LEU A 210 12.97 -21.92 -0.89
C LEU A 210 14.04 -22.14 0.20
N TYR A 211 13.79 -21.63 1.41
CA TYR A 211 14.80 -21.55 2.47
C TYR A 211 14.46 -22.41 3.70
N GLY A 212 13.37 -23.17 3.65
CA GLY A 212 12.91 -24.02 4.75
C GLY A 212 12.03 -23.31 5.79
N LYS A 213 11.33 -24.10 6.62
CA LYS A 213 10.31 -23.60 7.57
C LYS A 213 10.82 -22.60 8.62
N LYS A 214 12.12 -22.60 8.89
CA LYS A 214 12.80 -21.71 9.85
C LYS A 214 13.67 -20.66 9.13
N TYR A 215 13.31 -20.28 7.91
CA TYR A 215 14.05 -19.28 7.15
C TYR A 215 14.21 -17.98 7.94
N LYS A 216 15.31 -17.29 7.67
CA LYS A 216 15.55 -15.93 8.13
C LYS A 216 16.14 -15.16 6.97
N LEU A 217 15.52 -14.03 6.64
CA LEU A 217 16.07 -13.07 5.71
C LEU A 217 16.61 -11.91 6.53
N THR A 218 17.73 -11.33 6.12
CA THR A 218 18.30 -10.14 6.78
C THR A 218 18.68 -9.14 5.70
N THR A 219 18.13 -7.94 5.81
CA THR A 219 18.49 -6.82 4.95
C THR A 219 19.67 -6.07 5.56
N THR A 220 20.62 -5.64 4.73
CA THR A 220 21.77 -4.84 5.18
C THR A 220 22.16 -3.86 4.08
N VAL A 221 22.45 -2.62 4.46
CA VAL A 221 23.06 -1.65 3.53
C VAL A 221 24.55 -1.92 3.48
N THR A 222 25.05 -2.30 2.33
CA THR A 222 26.47 -2.66 2.14
C THR A 222 27.30 -1.51 1.58
N ASP A 223 26.65 -0.59 0.89
CA ASP A 223 27.27 0.62 0.34
C ASP A 223 26.28 1.79 0.36
N THR A 224 26.80 3.00 0.54
CA THR A 224 26.03 4.24 0.47
C THR A 224 26.88 5.31 -0.19
N LYS A 225 26.46 5.69 -1.39
CA LYS A 225 27.10 6.72 -2.19
C LYS A 225 26.29 8.01 -2.10
N GLU A 226 26.83 9.00 -1.42
CA GLU A 226 26.35 10.38 -1.53
C GLU A 226 26.60 10.89 -2.96
N LEU A 227 25.56 11.41 -3.61
CA LEU A 227 25.69 11.98 -4.95
C LEU A 227 26.36 13.36 -4.87
N SER A 228 27.24 13.63 -5.84
CA SER A 228 27.83 14.96 -6.00
C SER A 228 26.78 16.02 -6.37
N ALA A 229 27.09 17.30 -6.22
CA ALA A 229 26.17 18.39 -6.52
C ALA A 229 25.61 18.33 -7.96
N ASP A 230 26.46 18.03 -8.95
CA ASP A 230 26.06 17.89 -10.35
C ASP A 230 25.14 16.67 -10.56
N GLU A 231 25.42 15.56 -9.87
CA GLU A 231 24.56 14.37 -9.89
C GLU A 231 23.20 14.63 -9.23
N VAL A 232 23.16 15.41 -8.14
CA VAL A 232 21.92 15.85 -7.48
C VAL A 232 21.10 16.74 -8.42
N GLU A 233 21.71 17.70 -9.12
CA GLU A 233 21.00 18.54 -10.09
C GLU A 233 20.36 17.69 -11.20
N ALA A 234 21.14 16.76 -11.77
CA ALA A 234 20.64 15.82 -12.76
C ALA A 234 19.50 14.94 -12.21
N TYR A 235 19.63 14.47 -10.97
CA TYR A 235 18.62 13.67 -10.29
C TYR A 235 17.31 14.44 -10.10
N VAL A 236 17.38 15.68 -9.59
CA VAL A 236 16.21 16.55 -9.38
C VAL A 236 15.47 16.78 -10.70
N LYS A 237 16.20 17.02 -11.80
CA LYS A 237 15.61 17.14 -13.13
C LYS A 237 14.91 15.85 -13.56
N GLY A 238 15.54 14.69 -13.32
CA GLY A 238 14.95 13.38 -13.59
C GLY A 238 13.66 13.14 -12.79
N TYR A 239 13.66 13.48 -11.50
CA TYR A 239 12.49 13.39 -10.63
C TYR A 239 11.34 14.27 -11.15
N LYS A 240 11.60 15.53 -11.51
CA LYS A 240 10.60 16.42 -12.13
C LYS A 240 10.01 15.80 -13.40
N ASN A 241 10.84 15.22 -14.26
CA ASN A 241 10.38 14.59 -15.49
C ASN A 241 9.47 13.37 -15.25
N ARG A 242 9.64 12.66 -14.13
CA ARG A 242 8.74 11.56 -13.74
C ARG A 242 7.41 12.07 -13.14
N VAL A 243 7.46 13.10 -12.30
CA VAL A 243 6.31 13.54 -11.50
C VAL A 243 5.40 14.53 -12.22
N VAL A 244 5.95 15.50 -12.97
CA VAL A 244 5.16 16.54 -13.64
C VAL A 244 4.11 15.96 -14.60
N PRO A 245 4.42 14.95 -15.46
CA PRO A 245 3.41 14.35 -16.32
C PRO A 245 2.27 13.68 -15.55
N ILE A 246 2.56 13.08 -14.39
CA ILE A 246 1.55 12.46 -13.53
C ILE A 246 0.60 13.54 -12.99
N ILE A 247 1.15 14.66 -12.50
CA ILE A 247 0.35 15.79 -12.01
C ILE A 247 -0.57 16.32 -13.12
N GLN A 248 -0.04 16.61 -14.31
CA GLN A 248 -0.83 17.12 -15.43
C GLN A 248 -1.94 16.16 -15.89
N LYS A 249 -1.64 14.87 -15.99
CA LYS A 249 -2.62 13.82 -16.31
C LYS A 249 -3.74 13.79 -15.25
N SER A 250 -3.37 13.94 -13.98
CA SER A 250 -4.31 13.89 -12.86
C SER A 250 -5.23 15.11 -12.78
N GLU A 251 -4.78 16.30 -13.18
CA GLU A 251 -5.60 17.51 -13.21
C GLU A 251 -6.80 17.33 -14.14
N THR A 252 -6.59 16.70 -15.29
CA THR A 252 -7.67 16.40 -16.25
C THR A 252 -8.74 15.51 -15.63
N VAL A 253 -8.35 14.53 -14.81
CA VAL A 253 -9.29 13.67 -14.09
C VAL A 253 -9.99 14.45 -12.97
N ALA A 254 -9.25 15.25 -12.21
CA ALA A 254 -9.78 16.05 -11.11
C ALA A 254 -10.85 17.04 -11.59
N ASP A 255 -10.70 17.62 -12.79
CA ASP A 255 -11.68 18.54 -13.39
C ASP A 255 -13.04 17.88 -13.72
N THR A 256 -13.10 16.55 -13.73
CA THR A 256 -14.36 15.81 -13.91
C THR A 256 -15.11 15.55 -12.61
N LEU A 257 -14.49 15.85 -11.46
CA LEU A 257 -15.04 15.56 -10.14
C LEU A 257 -15.78 16.76 -9.55
N ASP A 258 -16.55 16.53 -8.48
CA ASP A 258 -17.10 17.63 -7.70
C ASP A 258 -16.00 18.48 -7.04
N ASP A 259 -16.25 19.78 -6.84
CA ASP A 259 -15.26 20.78 -6.41
C ASP A 259 -14.38 20.28 -5.25
N LYS A 260 -15.00 19.70 -4.22
CA LYS A 260 -14.27 19.22 -3.03
C LYS A 260 -13.31 18.08 -3.36
N LYS A 261 -13.72 17.13 -4.20
CA LYS A 261 -12.85 16.03 -4.63
C LYS A 261 -11.79 16.51 -5.63
N SER A 262 -12.16 17.42 -6.52
CA SER A 262 -11.23 18.04 -7.47
C SER A 262 -10.08 18.74 -6.73
N GLU A 263 -10.40 19.60 -5.76
CA GLU A 263 -9.41 20.29 -4.93
C GLU A 263 -8.52 19.32 -4.14
N ALA A 264 -9.12 18.30 -3.52
CA ALA A 264 -8.38 17.30 -2.74
C ALA A 264 -7.41 16.48 -3.63
N MET A 265 -7.86 16.09 -4.83
CA MET A 265 -7.05 15.34 -5.79
C MET A 265 -5.88 16.20 -6.30
N LYS A 266 -6.15 17.43 -6.76
CA LYS A 266 -5.11 18.37 -7.20
C LYS A 266 -4.08 18.62 -6.10
N SER A 267 -4.53 18.86 -4.88
CA SER A 267 -3.62 19.03 -3.73
C SER A 267 -2.78 17.78 -3.46
N ALA A 268 -3.35 16.59 -3.60
CA ALA A 268 -2.61 15.34 -3.38
C ALA A 268 -1.48 15.14 -4.40
N PHE A 269 -1.71 15.49 -5.67
CA PHE A 269 -0.69 15.42 -6.71
C PHE A 269 0.33 16.56 -6.61
N GLU A 270 -0.11 17.79 -6.32
CA GLU A 270 0.82 18.92 -6.13
C GLU A 270 1.78 18.67 -4.95
N ASN A 271 1.32 18.01 -3.89
CA ASN A 271 2.16 17.61 -2.76
C ASN A 271 3.28 16.61 -3.15
N LEU A 272 3.24 15.97 -4.32
CA LEU A 272 4.33 15.16 -4.87
C LEU A 272 5.47 16.00 -5.45
N ASN A 273 5.18 17.25 -5.84
CA ASN A 273 6.14 18.15 -6.46
C ASN A 273 7.11 18.73 -5.43
N VAL A 274 8.00 17.87 -4.91
CA VAL A 274 8.98 18.23 -3.88
C VAL A 274 10.37 18.47 -4.45
N ALA A 275 10.50 18.49 -5.78
CA ALA A 275 11.78 18.54 -6.48
C ALA A 275 12.65 19.73 -6.05
N ASP A 276 12.05 20.90 -5.88
CA ASP A 276 12.74 22.13 -5.46
C ASP A 276 13.15 22.13 -3.98
N SER A 277 12.69 21.14 -3.21
CA SER A 277 13.05 20.96 -1.80
C SER A 277 14.14 19.90 -1.59
N ILE A 278 14.63 19.27 -2.65
CA ILE A 278 15.66 18.23 -2.57
C ILE A 278 17.02 18.87 -2.29
N GLU A 279 17.64 18.49 -1.17
CA GLU A 279 18.91 19.06 -0.70
C GLU A 279 20.11 18.10 -0.84
N ALA A 280 19.85 16.80 -0.84
CA ALA A 280 20.87 15.76 -1.05
C ALA A 280 20.19 14.47 -1.52
N VAL A 281 20.96 13.59 -2.16
CA VAL A 281 20.50 12.29 -2.64
C VAL A 281 21.61 11.28 -2.39
N ASP A 282 21.24 10.14 -1.82
CA ASP A 282 22.15 9.01 -1.63
C ASP A 282 21.62 7.79 -2.39
N GLU A 283 22.53 7.05 -3.00
CA GLU A 283 22.29 5.73 -3.56
C GLU A 283 22.76 4.68 -2.54
N CYS A 284 21.81 3.96 -1.93
CA CYS A 284 22.11 2.90 -0.98
C CYS A 284 21.98 1.53 -1.66
N THR A 285 23.04 0.72 -1.61
CA THR A 285 22.97 -0.69 -2.03
C THR A 285 22.50 -1.53 -0.84
N VAL A 286 21.34 -2.17 -1.00
CA VAL A 286 20.77 -3.06 0.01
C VAL A 286 20.88 -4.50 -0.45
N GLU A 287 21.50 -5.35 0.38
CA GLU A 287 21.57 -6.79 0.17
C GLU A 287 20.63 -7.52 1.12
N VAL A 288 20.08 -8.63 0.62
CA VAL A 288 19.30 -9.58 1.41
C VAL A 288 20.09 -10.87 1.52
N THR A 289 20.33 -11.30 2.75
CA THR A 289 20.99 -12.58 3.04
C THR A 289 20.02 -13.57 3.69
N ASN A 290 20.16 -14.85 3.35
CA ASN A 290 19.43 -15.93 4.01
C ASN A 290 20.13 -16.37 5.32
N GLN A 291 19.56 -17.35 6.03
CA GLN A 291 20.13 -17.84 7.30
C GLN A 291 21.52 -18.51 7.18
N ASN A 292 21.95 -18.86 5.97
CA ASN A 292 23.26 -19.44 5.71
C ASN A 292 24.32 -18.37 5.37
N GLY A 293 23.91 -17.11 5.21
CA GLY A 293 24.77 -16.02 4.79
C GLY A 293 24.86 -15.85 3.27
N ASP A 294 24.08 -16.59 2.48
CA ASP A 294 24.05 -16.42 1.03
C ASP A 294 23.28 -15.15 0.68
N VAL A 295 23.82 -14.34 -0.24
CA VAL A 295 23.10 -13.20 -0.82
C VAL A 295 22.03 -13.73 -1.79
N VAL A 296 20.77 -13.43 -1.51
CA VAL A 296 19.62 -13.93 -2.27
C VAL A 296 18.87 -12.86 -3.05
N ALA A 297 19.11 -11.59 -2.73
CA ALA A 297 18.64 -10.44 -3.49
C ALA A 297 19.52 -9.23 -3.22
N ASN A 298 19.55 -8.29 -4.15
CA ASN A 298 20.09 -6.95 -3.94
C ASN A 298 19.22 -5.93 -4.68
N THR A 299 19.25 -4.68 -4.22
CA THR A 299 18.69 -3.55 -4.95
C THR A 299 19.39 -2.25 -4.59
N LYS A 300 19.26 -1.27 -5.47
CA LYS A 300 19.66 0.11 -5.21
C LYS A 300 18.44 0.90 -4.79
N VAL A 301 18.49 1.49 -3.60
CA VAL A 301 17.46 2.36 -3.07
C VAL A 301 17.97 3.79 -3.13
N TYR A 302 17.25 4.65 -3.85
CA TYR A 302 17.53 6.08 -3.84
C TYR A 302 16.79 6.73 -2.68
N VAL A 303 17.54 7.40 -1.81
CA VAL A 303 16.99 8.17 -0.70
C VAL A 303 17.34 9.64 -0.86
N VAL A 304 16.38 10.49 -0.53
CA VAL A 304 16.41 11.91 -0.84
C VAL A 304 16.20 12.69 0.45
N ARG A 305 17.08 13.66 0.70
CA ARG A 305 17.00 14.52 1.87
C ARG A 305 16.20 15.78 1.57
N ILE A 306 15.23 16.06 2.43
CA ILE A 306 14.46 17.31 2.45
C ILE A 306 14.46 17.83 3.89
N GLY A 307 15.10 18.96 4.14
CA GLY A 307 15.44 19.41 5.48
C GLY A 307 16.26 18.35 6.24
N ASN A 308 15.84 18.02 7.46
CA ASN A 308 16.56 17.07 8.31
C ASN A 308 16.12 15.61 8.13
N SER A 309 15.36 15.28 7.08
CA SER A 309 14.80 13.94 6.92
C SER A 309 15.02 13.36 5.53
N TRP A 310 15.30 12.07 5.50
CA TRP A 310 15.47 11.24 4.33
C TRP A 310 14.17 10.48 4.00
N TYR A 311 13.90 10.34 2.72
CA TYR A 311 12.73 9.66 2.17
C TYR A 311 13.15 8.80 0.99
N VAL A 312 12.49 7.67 0.76
CA VAL A 312 12.75 6.87 -0.44
C VAL A 312 12.13 7.53 -1.66
N ASP A 313 12.88 7.68 -2.75
CA ASP A 313 12.29 7.85 -4.07
C ASP A 313 11.96 6.48 -4.65
N ASN A 314 10.73 6.04 -4.40
CA ASN A 314 10.23 4.78 -4.94
C ASN A 314 10.09 4.83 -6.47
N SER A 315 9.93 6.02 -7.08
CA SER A 315 9.80 6.16 -8.54
C SER A 315 11.11 5.88 -9.29
N ASN A 316 12.23 5.80 -8.57
CA ASN A 316 13.55 5.49 -9.11
C ASN A 316 14.16 4.21 -8.50
N THR A 317 13.41 3.47 -7.69
CA THR A 317 13.89 2.29 -6.96
C THR A 317 13.17 1.04 -7.47
N ASP A 318 13.91 0.10 -8.06
CA ASP A 318 13.34 -1.19 -8.46
C ASP A 318 13.21 -2.12 -7.25
N THR A 319 11.98 -2.52 -6.94
CA THR A 319 11.69 -3.41 -5.81
C THR A 319 11.45 -4.85 -6.22
N ALA A 320 11.41 -5.16 -7.51
CA ALA A 320 11.18 -6.53 -7.99
C ALA A 320 12.14 -7.56 -7.36
N PRO A 321 13.47 -7.29 -7.24
CA PRO A 321 14.39 -8.23 -6.61
C PRO A 321 14.05 -8.56 -5.14
N LEU A 322 13.41 -7.63 -4.42
CA LEU A 322 13.09 -7.79 -2.99
C LEU A 322 11.94 -8.76 -2.73
N TYR A 323 11.20 -9.15 -3.77
CA TYR A 323 10.12 -10.13 -3.66
C TYR A 323 10.57 -11.58 -3.83
N ILE A 324 11.88 -11.88 -3.96
CA ILE A 324 12.57 -13.20 -3.82
C ILE A 324 11.79 -14.44 -4.31
N THR A 325 10.90 -14.26 -5.29
CA THR A 325 10.09 -15.29 -5.92
C THR A 325 10.00 -15.07 -7.42
N ILE A 326 10.79 -14.13 -7.95
CA ILE A 326 10.81 -13.74 -9.34
C ILE A 326 12.02 -14.41 -10.01
N ILE A 327 11.82 -15.67 -10.40
CA ILE A 327 12.42 -16.27 -11.61
C ILE A 327 11.27 -16.80 -12.44
#